data_AF-A0A2S3XXZ6-F1
#
_entry.id   AF-A0A2S3XXZ6-F1
#
_cell.length_a   1.000
_cell.length_b   1.000
_cell.length_c   1.000
_cell.angle_alpha   90.00
_cell.angle_beta   90.00
_cell.angle_gamma   90.00
#
_symmetry.space_group_name_H-M   'P 1'
#
loop_
_entity.id
_entity.type
_entity.pdbx_description
1 polymer ?
#
loop_
_entity_poly.entity_id
_entity_poly.type
_entity_poly.pdbx_seq_one_letter_code
_entity_poly.pdbx_strand_id
1 'polypeptide(L)' 'MHEEPPAPARTTAPHLPSCPSPPPAAEHVTTTIERGSFCLARCTCGWSGPARRSRDRARTDATEHVTAPRQP' A
#
# COMPACT_ATOMS: atom_id res chain seq x y z
N MET A 1 22.57 -56.88 9.06
CA MET A 1 23.67 -56.31 8.26
C MET A 1 23.14 -56.21 6.83
N HIS A 2 22.68 -55.11 6.24
CA HIS A 2 22.76 -53.66 6.48
C HIS A 2 21.33 -53.09 6.57
N GLU A 3 21.10 -52.13 7.46
CA GLU A 3 20.07 -51.09 7.32
C GLU A 3 20.81 -49.83 6.83
N GLU A 4 20.30 -49.17 5.78
CA GLU A 4 20.62 -47.76 5.52
C GLU A 4 19.29 -46.99 5.34
N PRO A 5 19.15 -45.80 5.95
CA PRO A 5 17.88 -45.19 6.35
C PRO A 5 17.15 -44.42 5.23
N PRO A 6 15.85 -44.10 5.38
CA PRO A 6 15.18 -43.16 4.49
C PRO A 6 15.82 -41.77 4.63
N ALA A 7 16.19 -41.17 3.49
CA ALA A 7 16.70 -39.81 3.46
C ALA A 7 15.71 -38.84 4.15
N PRO A 8 16.19 -37.98 5.05
CA PRO A 8 15.33 -37.07 5.80
C PRO A 8 14.78 -35.98 4.87
N ALA A 9 13.51 -35.66 5.10
CA ALA A 9 12.86 -34.37 4.86
C ALA A 9 13.28 -33.64 3.57
N ARG A 10 12.35 -33.61 2.60
CA ARG A 10 12.33 -32.60 1.54
C ARG A 10 12.62 -31.24 2.17
N THR A 11 13.82 -30.75 1.89
CA THR A 11 14.31 -29.42 2.21
C THR A 11 13.17 -28.44 2.11
N THR A 12 12.74 -27.90 3.26
CA THR A 12 12.01 -26.65 3.32
C THR A 12 12.86 -25.67 2.54
N ALA A 13 12.42 -25.31 1.34
CA ALA A 13 13.06 -24.26 0.58
C ALA A 13 13.18 -23.06 1.52
N PRO A 14 14.34 -22.42 1.64
CA PRO A 14 14.40 -21.17 2.36
C PRO A 14 13.36 -20.26 1.72
N HIS A 15 12.37 -19.85 2.50
CA HIS A 15 11.50 -18.75 2.13
C HIS A 15 12.46 -17.56 1.99
N LEU A 16 12.87 -17.31 0.75
CA LEU A 16 13.61 -16.12 0.42
C LEU A 16 12.76 -14.97 0.98
N PRO A 17 13.32 -14.05 1.77
CA PRO A 17 12.63 -12.81 2.03
C PRO A 17 12.37 -12.21 0.65
N SER A 18 11.10 -12.19 0.24
CA SER A 18 10.67 -11.51 -0.97
C SER A 18 11.31 -10.14 -0.90
N CYS A 19 12.12 -9.80 -1.92
CA CYS A 19 12.76 -8.50 -1.97
C CYS A 19 11.68 -7.44 -1.69
N PRO A 20 11.89 -6.50 -0.76
CA PRO A 20 11.02 -5.34 -0.73
C PRO A 20 11.27 -4.68 -2.09
N SER A 21 10.26 -4.77 -2.96
CA SER A 21 10.21 -3.98 -4.18
C SER A 21 10.63 -2.55 -3.79
N PRO A 22 11.57 -1.90 -4.50
CA PRO A 22 11.99 -0.56 -4.12
C PRO A 22 10.72 0.30 -3.99
N PRO A 23 10.52 1.04 -2.88
CA PRO A 23 9.29 1.82 -2.73
C PRO A 23 9.25 2.77 -3.93
N PRO A 24 8.24 2.69 -4.81
CA PRO A 24 8.17 3.58 -5.95
C PRO A 24 8.10 5.01 -5.42
N ALA A 25 9.20 5.74 -5.62
CA ALA A 25 9.36 7.19 -5.52
C ALA A 25 8.37 7.90 -4.56
N ALA A 26 8.77 8.08 -3.30
CA ALA A 26 8.01 8.84 -2.30
C ALA A 26 6.52 8.49 -2.33
N GLU A 27 6.16 7.31 -1.81
CA GLU A 27 4.80 6.79 -1.83
C GLU A 27 3.86 7.77 -1.09
N HIS A 28 3.22 8.69 -1.82
CA HIS A 28 2.14 9.53 -1.34
C HIS A 28 0.98 8.60 -1.01
N VAL A 29 0.95 8.07 0.21
CA VAL A 29 -0.12 7.19 0.66
C VAL A 29 -1.32 8.07 0.96
N THR A 30 -2.35 7.97 0.12
CA THR A 30 -3.62 8.67 0.31
C THR A 30 -4.65 7.75 0.96
N THR A 31 -5.43 8.32 1.86
CA THR A 31 -6.51 7.65 2.59
C THR A 31 -7.73 8.56 2.60
N THR A 32 -8.91 8.00 2.36
CA THR A 32 -10.17 8.74 2.45
C THR A 32 -10.76 8.63 3.86
N ILE A 33 -11.05 9.77 4.47
CA ILE A 33 -11.65 9.88 5.81
C ILE A 33 -13.08 10.39 5.66
N GLU A 34 -14.00 9.76 6.39
CA GLU A 34 -15.41 10.13 6.37
C GLU A 34 -15.83 10.81 7.66
N ARG A 35 -16.44 11.98 7.52
CA ARG A 35 -16.99 12.77 8.62
C ARG A 35 -18.46 13.08 8.33
N GLY A 36 -19.34 12.19 8.76
CA GLY A 36 -20.78 12.27 8.52
C GLY A 36 -21.10 12.13 7.02
N SER A 37 -21.74 13.15 6.44
CA SER A 37 -22.08 13.16 5.00
C SER A 37 -20.95 13.65 4.08
N PHE A 38 -19.73 13.82 4.60
CA PHE A 38 -18.57 14.30 3.86
C PHE A 38 -17.43 13.29 3.88
N CYS A 39 -16.73 13.18 2.77
CA CYS A 39 -15.55 12.37 2.54
C CYS A 39 -14.39 13.30 2.13
N LEU A 40 -13.25 13.15 2.78
CA LEU A 40 -12.04 13.96 2.58
C LEU A 40 -10.89 13.04 2.18
N ALA A 41 -10.07 13.42 1.22
CA ALA A 41 -8.80 12.74 0.99
C ALA A 41 -7.72 13.27 1.95
N ARG A 42 -6.85 12.41 2.46
CA ARG A 42 -5.68 12.81 3.26
C ARG A 42 -4.47 12.02 2.79
N CYS A 43 -3.37 12.71 2.56
CA CYS A 43 -2.09 12.13 2.21
C CYS A 43 -1.18 12.09 3.43
N THR A 44 -0.36 11.05 3.56
CA THR A 44 0.71 10.97 4.58
C THR A 44 1.77 12.07 4.44
N CYS A 45 1.86 12.71 3.27
CA CYS A 45 2.66 13.90 3.00
C CYS A 45 2.14 15.18 3.67
N GLY A 46 0.96 15.15 4.32
CA GLY A 46 0.36 16.29 5.02
C GLY A 46 -0.74 17.01 4.24
N TRP A 47 -0.89 16.74 2.94
CA TRP A 47 -1.98 17.29 2.14
C TRP A 47 -3.34 16.71 2.57
N SER A 48 -4.36 17.57 2.60
CA SER A 48 -5.74 17.17 2.83
C SER A 48 -6.62 17.77 1.75
N GLY A 49 -7.29 16.90 1.01
CA GLY A 49 -8.21 17.28 -0.05
C GLY A 49 -9.48 17.95 0.49
N PRO A 50 -10.22 18.66 -0.37
CA PRO A 50 -11.46 19.34 -0.02
C PRO A 50 -12.57 18.38 0.42
N ALA A 51 -13.53 18.91 1.19
CA ALA A 51 -14.69 18.13 1.62
C ALA A 51 -15.67 17.85 0.47
N ARG A 52 -15.83 16.58 0.12
CA ARG A 52 -16.74 16.12 -0.94
C ARG A 52 -17.85 15.26 -0.34
N ARG A 53 -19.09 15.42 -0.82
CA ARG A 53 -20.19 14.51 -0.42
C ARG A 53 -20.08 13.13 -1.09
N SER A 54 -19.46 13.09 -2.28
CA SER A 54 -19.25 11.86 -3.03
C SER A 54 -17.90 11.23 -2.69
N ARG A 55 -17.93 10.00 -2.19
CA ARG A 55 -16.73 9.18 -1.92
C ARG A 55 -15.86 9.02 -3.16
N ASP A 56 -16.48 8.77 -4.32
CA ASP A 56 -15.76 8.56 -5.57
C ASP A 56 -15.00 9.83 -5.99
N ARG A 57 -15.60 11.02 -5.81
CA ARG A 57 -14.91 12.29 -6.06
C ARG A 57 -13.75 12.51 -5.10
N ALA A 58 -13.89 12.15 -3.82
CA ALA A 58 -12.78 12.21 -2.87
C ALA A 58 -11.65 11.23 -3.22
N ARG A 59 -11.99 10.01 -3.71
CA ARG A 59 -10.99 9.06 -4.22
C ARG A 59 -10.29 9.57 -5.47
N THR A 60 -11.00 10.17 -6.42
CA THR A 60 -10.38 10.78 -7.61
C THR A 60 -9.38 11.87 -7.21
N ASP A 61 -9.77 12.77 -6.31
CA ASP A 61 -8.92 13.84 -5.78
C ASP A 61 -7.64 13.28 -5.11
N ALA A 62 -7.77 12.17 -4.37
CA ALA A 62 -6.65 11.42 -3.82
C ALA A 62 -5.72 10.84 -4.92
N THR A 63 -6.28 10.18 -5.94
CA THR A 63 -5.51 9.61 -7.06
C THR A 63 -4.80 10.70 -7.88
N GLU A 64 -5.49 11.80 -8.14
CA GLU A 64 -4.92 12.97 -8.83
C GLU A 64 -3.74 13.54 -8.05
N HIS A 65 -3.86 13.63 -6.73
CA HIS A 65 -2.76 14.06 -5.86
C HIS A 65 -1.55 13.11 -5.93
N VAL A 66 -1.76 11.79 -5.95
CA VAL A 66 -0.66 10.80 -6.08
C VAL A 66 -0.01 10.86 -7.47
N THR A 67 -0.80 11.08 -8.52
CA THR A 67 -0.33 11.08 -9.91
C THR A 67 0.35 12.39 -10.29
N ALA A 68 -0.13 13.50 -9.75
CA ALA A 68 0.41 14.83 -9.94
C ALA A 68 0.44 15.53 -8.59
N PRO A 69 1.48 15.30 -7.76
CA PRO A 69 1.70 16.07 -6.55
C PRO A 69 2.09 17.49 -6.97
N ARG A 70 1.11 18.28 -7.39
CA ARG A 70 1.26 19.72 -7.52
C ARG A 70 1.39 20.24 -6.09
N GLN A 71 2.65 20.39 -5.73
CA GLN A 71 3.25 21.04 -4.57
C GLN A 71 2.56 22.37 -4.15
N PRO A 72 2.84 22.84 -2.91
CA PRO A 72 1.93 23.16 -1.80
C PRO A 72 0.89 24.28 -2.03
#